data_AF-A0A932L2M0-F1
#
_entry.id   AF-A0A932L2M0-F1
#
_cell.length_a   1.000
_cell.length_b   1.000
_cell.length_c   1.000
_cell.angle_alpha   90.00
_cell.angle_beta   90.00
_cell.angle_gamma   90.00
#
_symmetry.space_group_name_H-M   'P 1'
#
loop_
_entity.id
_entity.type
_entity.pdbx_description
1 polymer ?
#
loop_
_entity_poly.entity_id
_entity_poly.type
_entity_poly.pdbx_seq_one_letter_code
_entity_poly.pdbx_strand_id
1 'polypeptide(L)'
;MLGQKPAANLTEQEVLSALAGVKDPELGRDLVELGMIKNVRIDGQQLRLTVELTTPACPLKGRIEADVRQALTARLPQVRQVEIGFTAQVRGPGFVLQGAIPGVKNVFAVGSGKGGVGKSTVAACVAFGLKSYGAKVGLLDADVYGP
;
A
#
# COMPACT_ATOMS: atom_id res chain seq x y z
N MET A 1 -33.36 27.94 29.92
CA MET A 1 -33.29 26.48 29.70
C MET A 1 -31.87 26.15 29.30
N LEU A 2 -31.11 25.51 30.20
CA LEU A 2 -29.69 25.23 30.03
C LEU A 2 -29.53 24.06 29.03
N GLY A 3 -29.00 24.37 27.85
CA GLY A 3 -28.66 23.38 26.84
C GLY A 3 -27.54 22.47 27.36
N GLN A 4 -27.85 21.19 27.53
CA GLN A 4 -26.90 20.15 27.87
C GLN A 4 -25.83 20.06 26.77
N LYS A 5 -24.57 20.32 27.13
CA LYS A 5 -23.39 20.02 26.31
C LYS A 5 -23.30 18.48 26.22
N PRO A 6 -23.40 17.86 25.02
CA PRO A 6 -23.21 16.42 24.91
C PRO A 6 -21.76 16.09 25.26
N ALA A 7 -21.56 15.00 26.01
CA ALA A 7 -20.23 14.48 26.31
C ALA A 7 -19.45 14.27 25.00
N ALA A 8 -18.21 14.76 24.95
CA ALA A 8 -17.38 14.76 23.74
C ALA A 8 -17.01 13.32 23.36
N ASN A 9 -17.82 12.71 22.50
CA ASN A 9 -17.50 11.43 21.89
C ASN A 9 -16.39 11.67 20.85
N LEU A 10 -15.26 11.00 21.02
CA LEU A 10 -14.15 11.04 20.07
C LEU A 10 -14.66 10.67 18.67
N THR A 11 -14.37 11.50 17.68
CA THR A 11 -14.81 11.27 16.29
C THR A 11 -13.67 10.76 15.40
N GLU A 12 -14.02 10.11 14.29
CA GLU A 12 -13.03 9.67 13.30
C GLU A 12 -12.21 10.85 12.74
N GLN A 13 -12.85 12.01 12.54
CA GLN A 13 -12.16 13.21 12.05
C GLN A 13 -11.08 13.70 13.03
N GLU A 14 -11.34 13.60 14.34
CA GLU A 14 -10.35 13.94 15.37
C GLU A 14 -9.18 12.95 15.36
N VAL A 15 -9.44 11.66 15.14
CA VAL A 15 -8.38 10.65 14.98
C VAL A 15 -7.53 10.93 13.74
N LEU A 16 -8.16 11.21 12.59
CA LEU A 16 -7.43 11.56 11.36
C LEU A 16 -6.61 12.84 11.53
N SER A 17 -7.18 13.84 12.20
CA SER A 17 -6.47 15.10 12.52
C SER A 17 -5.31 14.86 13.48
N ALA A 18 -5.46 13.96 14.44
CA ALA A 18 -4.38 13.56 15.34
C ALA A 18 -3.24 12.82 14.60
N LEU A 19 -3.55 12.07 13.55
CA LEU A 19 -2.58 11.37 12.71
C LEU A 19 -1.98 12.24 11.60
N ALA A 20 -2.55 13.41 11.34
CA ALA A 20 -2.00 14.36 10.37
C ALA A 20 -0.59 14.81 10.78
N GLY A 21 0.36 14.65 9.87
CA GLY A 21 1.79 14.87 10.04
C GLY A 21 2.62 13.60 10.25
N VAL A 22 2.00 12.43 10.47
CA VAL A 22 2.73 11.16 10.51
C VAL A 22 3.08 10.76 9.09
N LYS A 23 4.38 10.67 8.80
CA LYS A 23 4.89 10.41 7.46
C LYS A 23 5.17 8.93 7.24
N ASP A 24 4.84 8.45 6.05
CA ASP A 24 5.36 7.20 5.54
C ASP A 24 6.88 7.33 5.33
N PRO A 25 7.70 6.46 5.93
CA PRO A 25 9.16 6.56 5.86
C PRO A 25 9.74 6.19 4.49
N GLU A 26 8.98 5.52 3.62
CA GLU A 26 9.41 5.17 2.26
C GLU A 26 9.05 6.29 1.27
N LEU A 27 7.85 6.86 1.40
CA LEU A 27 7.31 7.86 0.47
C LEU A 27 7.55 9.31 0.93
N GLY A 28 7.88 9.53 2.21
CA GLY A 28 8.08 10.86 2.80
C GLY A 28 6.81 11.72 2.86
N ARG A 29 5.64 11.13 2.61
CA ARG A 29 4.33 11.79 2.54
C ARG A 29 3.43 11.35 3.70
N ASP A 30 2.42 12.15 3.99
CA ASP A 30 1.52 11.95 5.12
C ASP A 30 0.60 10.71 4.94
N LEU A 31 0.46 9.91 6.00
CA LEU A 31 -0.35 8.67 5.98
C LEU A 31 -1.84 8.93 5.74
N VAL A 32 -2.38 10.06 6.22
CA VAL A 32 -3.79 10.43 6.05
C VAL A 32 -4.02 10.94 4.63
N GLU A 33 -3.12 11.78 4.10
CA GLU A 33 -3.16 12.26 2.71
C GLU A 33 -3.04 11.12 1.69
N LEU A 34 -2.19 10.13 1.98
CA LEU A 34 -2.05 8.93 1.16
C LEU A 34 -3.27 7.99 1.29
N GLY A 35 -4.19 8.29 2.20
CA GLY A 35 -5.38 7.50 2.46
C GLY A 35 -5.06 6.11 3.01
N MET A 36 -3.92 5.96 3.70
CA MET A 36 -3.44 4.70 4.25
C MET A 36 -4.14 4.32 5.57
N ILE A 37 -4.74 5.29 6.26
CA ILE A 37 -5.54 5.00 7.46
C ILE A 37 -6.94 4.51 7.04
N LYS A 38 -7.30 3.31 7.47
CA LYS A 38 -8.57 2.63 7.18
C LYS A 38 -9.20 2.08 8.45
N ASN A 39 -10.49 1.79 8.39
CA ASN A 39 -11.24 1.06 9.42
C ASN A 39 -11.07 1.65 10.83
N VAL A 40 -11.16 2.98 10.97
CA VAL A 40 -11.11 3.64 12.28
C VAL A 40 -12.38 3.28 13.05
N ARG A 41 -12.22 2.64 14.21
CA ARG A 41 -13.30 2.27 15.13
C ARG A 41 -12.97 2.77 16.53
N ILE A 42 -13.96 3.38 17.16
CA ILE A 42 -13.82 4.04 18.45
C ILE A 42 -14.84 3.41 19.39
N ASP A 43 -14.34 2.66 20.37
CA ASP A 43 -15.14 1.97 21.39
C ASP A 43 -14.79 2.55 22.76
N GLY A 44 -15.39 3.69 23.08
CA GLY A 44 -15.14 4.43 24.32
C GLY A 44 -13.70 4.93 24.42
N GLN A 45 -12.85 4.21 25.18
CA GLN A 45 -11.43 4.52 25.37
C GLN A 45 -10.50 3.65 24.53
N GLN A 46 -11.06 2.74 23.72
CA GLN A 46 -10.31 1.90 22.80
C GLN A 46 -10.42 2.43 21.38
N LEU A 47 -9.29 2.57 20.71
CA LEU A 47 -9.19 2.98 19.31
C LEU A 47 -8.57 1.83 18.51
N ARG A 48 -9.27 1.39 17.47
CA ARG A 48 -8.77 0.42 16.51
C ARG A 48 -8.67 1.08 15.14
N LEU A 49 -7.53 0.92 14.47
CA LEU A 49 -7.35 1.41 13.11
C LEU A 49 -6.48 0.44 12.31
N THR A 50 -6.57 0.51 10.98
CA THR A 50 -5.74 -0.26 10.07
C THR A 50 -4.87 0.69 9.25
N VAL A 51 -3.57 0.43 9.18
CA VAL A 51 -2.66 1.09 8.24
C VAL A 51 -2.48 0.20 7.01
N GLU A 52 -2.92 0.68 5.86
CA GLU A 52 -2.78 0.05 4.55
C GLU A 52 -1.48 0.49 3.89
N LEU A 53 -0.48 -0.40 3.89
CA LEU A 53 0.83 -0.16 3.33
C LEU A 53 0.84 -0.37 1.80
N THR A 54 1.79 0.27 1.12
CA THR A 54 2.04 0.07 -0.32
C THR A 54 2.62 -1.29 -0.64
N THR A 55 3.38 -1.89 0.27
CA THR A 55 3.99 -3.21 0.11
C THR A 55 3.83 -4.08 1.37
N PRO A 56 3.64 -5.40 1.22
CA PRO A 56 3.46 -6.32 2.36
C PRO A 56 4.73 -6.53 3.18
N ALA A 57 5.89 -6.30 2.57
CA ALA A 57 7.22 -6.60 3.13
C ALA A 57 7.90 -5.38 3.79
N CYS A 58 7.19 -4.27 4.00
CA CYS A 58 7.81 -3.08 4.60
C CYS A 58 8.44 -3.43 5.96
N PRO A 59 9.78 -3.39 6.09
CA PRO A 59 10.47 -3.72 7.34
C PRO A 59 10.26 -2.64 8.40
N LEU A 60 9.63 -1.52 8.02
CA LEU A 60 9.44 -0.33 8.85
C LEU A 60 8.08 -0.31 9.56
N LYS A 61 7.31 -1.42 9.53
CA LYS A 61 6.04 -1.57 10.27
C LYS A 61 6.14 -1.11 11.72
N GLY A 62 7.20 -1.53 12.43
CA GLY A 62 7.40 -1.14 13.83
C GLY A 62 7.66 0.35 14.02
N ARG A 63 8.33 1.02 13.06
CA ARG A 63 8.54 2.47 13.10
C ARG A 63 7.23 3.22 12.88
N ILE A 64 6.46 2.82 11.86
CA ILE A 64 5.14 3.40 11.58
C ILE A 64 4.20 3.20 12.78
N GLU A 65 4.20 2.01 13.39
CA GLU A 65 3.40 1.73 14.59
C GLU A 65 3.78 2.66 15.75
N ALA A 66 5.08 2.85 16.00
CA ALA A 66 5.56 3.74 17.05
C ALA A 66 5.16 5.19 16.80
N ASP A 67 5.35 5.69 15.58
CA ASP A 67 5.04 7.07 15.20
C ASP A 67 3.52 7.33 15.30
N VAL A 68 2.69 6.41 14.82
CA VAL A 68 1.22 6.47 14.94
C VAL A 68 0.79 6.44 16.41
N ARG A 69 1.32 5.51 17.21
CA ARG A 69 0.98 5.40 18.64
C ARG A 69 1.40 6.64 19.41
N GLN A 70 2.58 7.21 19.11
CA GLN A 70 3.05 8.44 19.73
C GLN A 70 2.15 9.62 19.39
N ALA A 71 1.79 9.79 18.11
CA ALA A 71 0.91 10.88 17.68
C ALA A 71 -0.47 10.81 18.36
N LEU A 72 -1.05 9.61 18.45
CA LEU A 72 -2.33 9.39 19.12
C LEU A 72 -2.25 9.65 20.63
N THR A 73 -1.21 9.16 21.29
CA THR A 73 -1.05 9.34 22.74
C THR A 73 -0.83 10.82 23.11
N ALA A 74 -0.07 11.55 22.27
CA ALA A 74 0.22 12.96 22.52
C ALA A 74 -0.99 13.87 22.29
N ARG A 75 -1.85 13.56 21.30
CA ARG A 75 -2.96 14.43 20.90
C ARG A 75 -4.31 13.99 21.44
N LEU A 76 -4.47 12.72 21.81
CA LEU A 76 -5.73 12.14 22.29
C LEU A 76 -5.53 11.40 23.63
N PRO A 77 -5.30 12.14 24.74
CA PRO A 77 -5.07 11.53 26.06
C PRO A 77 -6.29 10.74 26.60
N GLN A 78 -7.49 10.94 26.04
CA GLN A 78 -8.67 10.14 26.38
C GLN A 78 -8.62 8.68 25.88
N VAL A 79 -7.75 8.35 24.91
CA VAL A 79 -7.61 7.00 24.38
C VAL A 79 -6.59 6.24 25.23
N ARG A 80 -7.03 5.16 25.90
CA ARG A 80 -6.17 4.35 26.76
C ARG A 80 -5.57 3.15 26.05
N GLN A 81 -6.26 2.65 25.03
CA GLN A 81 -5.83 1.46 24.29
C GLN A 81 -5.90 1.75 22.80
N VAL A 82 -4.77 1.55 22.12
CA VAL A 82 -4.68 1.68 20.66
C VAL A 82 -4.25 0.34 20.08
N GLU A 83 -5.10 -0.20 19.22
CA GLU A 83 -4.82 -1.40 18.43
C GLU A 83 -4.65 -1.02 16.96
N ILE A 84 -3.47 -1.31 16.42
CA ILE A 84 -3.07 -0.95 15.05
C ILE A 84 -2.94 -2.25 14.25
N GLY A 85 -3.85 -2.44 13.30
CA GLY A 85 -3.74 -3.49 12.28
C GLY A 85 -2.91 -3.00 11.10
N PHE A 86 -2.19 -3.91 10.45
CA PHE A 86 -1.50 -3.63 9.19
C PHE A 86 -2.05 -4.50 8.08
N THR A 87 -2.38 -3.88 6.95
CA THR A 87 -2.67 -4.56 5.69
C THR A 87 -1.76 -4.01 4.61
N ALA A 88 -1.72 -4.64 3.45
CA ALA A 88 -1.02 -4.12 2.30
C ALA A 88 -1.88 -4.24 1.06
N GLN A 89 -1.96 -3.15 0.29
CA GLN A 89 -2.61 -3.14 -1.00
C GLN A 89 -1.59 -2.74 -2.06
N VAL A 90 -1.12 -3.73 -2.82
CA VAL A 90 -0.26 -3.48 -3.98
C VAL A 90 -1.15 -2.94 -5.09
N ARG A 91 -1.24 -1.61 -5.19
CA ARG A 91 -1.89 -0.97 -6.33
C ARG A 91 -0.98 -1.15 -7.55
N GLY A 92 -1.47 -1.83 -8.57
CA GLY A 92 -0.80 -1.87 -9.87
C GLY A 92 -0.64 -0.47 -10.45
N PRO A 93 0.27 -0.24 -11.41
CA PRO A 93 0.40 1.06 -12.06
C PRO A 93 -0.98 1.50 -12.56
N GLY A 94 -1.41 2.71 -12.17
CA GLY A 94 -2.74 3.28 -12.47
C GLY A 94 -3.02 3.52 -13.96
N PHE A 95 -2.16 3.03 -14.84
CA PHE A 95 -2.41 2.92 -16.25
C PHE A 95 -3.14 1.61 -16.50
N VAL A 96 -4.43 1.70 -16.85
CA VAL A 96 -5.06 0.62 -17.61
C VAL A 96 -4.28 0.54 -18.92
N LEU A 97 -3.35 -0.41 -19.02
CA LEU A 97 -2.73 -0.72 -20.29
C LEU A 97 -3.87 -1.10 -21.24
N GLN A 98 -4.12 -0.26 -22.24
CA GLN A 98 -5.02 -0.58 -23.34
C GLN A 98 -4.44 -1.84 -24.00
N GLY A 99 -5.10 -2.99 -23.82
CA GLY A 99 -4.56 -4.32 -24.16
C GLY A 99 -4.18 -5.21 -22.99
N ALA A 100 -4.67 -4.95 -21.77
CA ALA A 100 -4.52 -5.87 -20.64
C ALA A 100 -5.03 -7.28 -21.01
N ILE A 101 -4.15 -8.28 -20.89
CA ILE A 101 -4.47 -9.67 -21.21
C ILE A 101 -5.30 -10.26 -20.05
N PRO A 102 -6.54 -10.75 -20.28
CA PRO A 102 -7.37 -11.29 -19.22
C PRO A 102 -6.65 -12.41 -18.45
N GLY A 103 -6.66 -12.33 -17.11
CA GLY A 103 -5.99 -13.30 -16.25
C GLY A 103 -4.48 -13.11 -16.07
N VAL A 104 -3.86 -12.15 -16.77
CA VAL A 104 -2.43 -11.82 -16.61
C VAL A 104 -2.26 -10.63 -15.68
N LYS A 105 -1.53 -10.84 -14.58
CA LYS A 105 -1.30 -9.80 -13.55
C LYS A 105 -0.22 -8.80 -13.93
N ASN A 106 0.81 -9.24 -14.65
CA ASN A 106 2.00 -8.46 -15.00
C ASN A 106 2.48 -8.84 -16.40
N VAL A 107 2.94 -7.86 -17.18
CA VAL A 107 3.53 -8.05 -18.51
C VAL A 107 4.94 -7.49 -18.51
N PHE A 108 5.92 -8.33 -18.90
CA PHE A 108 7.32 -7.93 -19.05
C PHE A 108 7.67 -7.90 -20.54
N ALA A 109 7.93 -6.71 -21.09
CA ALA A 109 8.37 -6.57 -22.46
C ALA A 109 9.90 -6.71 -22.54
N VAL A 110 10.39 -7.65 -23.34
CA VAL A 110 11.83 -7.84 -23.60
C VAL A 110 12.09 -7.55 -25.08
N GLY A 111 12.60 -6.35 -25.36
CA GLY A 111 12.87 -5.86 -26.71
C GLY A 111 14.36 -5.76 -27.04
N SER A 112 14.71 -5.85 -28.32
CA SER A 112 16.03 -5.48 -28.84
C SER A 112 15.90 -4.83 -30.21
N GLY A 113 16.66 -3.77 -30.46
CA GLY A 113 16.77 -3.14 -31.79
C GLY A 113 17.78 -3.81 -32.74
N LYS A 114 18.43 -4.90 -32.33
CA LYS A 114 19.44 -5.64 -33.13
C LYS A 114 19.27 -7.15 -32.99
N GLY A 115 19.59 -7.90 -34.05
CA GLY A 115 19.64 -9.36 -34.04
C GLY A 115 20.80 -9.91 -33.20
N GLY A 116 20.60 -11.05 -32.54
CA GLY A 116 21.67 -11.79 -31.85
C GLY A 116 22.06 -11.32 -30.44
N VAL A 117 21.42 -10.30 -29.86
CA VAL A 117 21.78 -9.76 -28.53
C VAL A 117 21.29 -10.59 -27.34
N GLY A 118 20.65 -11.74 -27.58
CA GLY A 118 20.13 -12.60 -26.52
C GLY A 118 18.78 -12.20 -25.93
N LYS A 119 17.94 -11.45 -26.67
CA LYS A 119 16.55 -11.11 -26.28
C LYS A 119 15.78 -12.33 -25.76
N SER A 120 15.80 -13.42 -26.53
CA SER A 120 15.11 -14.67 -26.18
C SER A 120 15.73 -15.36 -24.96
N THR A 121 17.05 -15.27 -24.80
CA THR A 121 17.77 -15.80 -23.62
C THR A 121 17.35 -15.07 -22.36
N VAL A 122 17.33 -13.74 -22.39
CA VAL A 122 16.89 -12.92 -21.24
C VAL A 122 15.44 -13.21 -20.90
N ALA A 123 14.55 -13.27 -21.90
CA ALA A 123 13.14 -13.57 -21.69
C ALA A 123 12.94 -14.95 -21.06
N ALA A 124 13.67 -15.97 -21.52
CA ALA A 124 13.64 -17.31 -20.95
C ALA A 124 14.18 -17.35 -19.50
N CYS A 125 15.29 -16.66 -19.22
CA CYS A 125 15.86 -16.58 -17.88
C CYS A 125 14.90 -15.92 -16.89
N VAL A 126 14.28 -14.80 -17.28
CA VAL A 126 13.27 -14.11 -16.45
C VAL A 126 12.07 -15.02 -16.21
N ALA A 127 11.57 -15.68 -17.26
CA ALA A 127 10.43 -16.59 -17.13
C ALA A 127 10.73 -17.76 -16.18
N PHE A 128 11.90 -18.38 -16.29
CA PHE A 128 12.32 -19.47 -15.43
C PHE A 128 12.52 -19.02 -13.98
N GLY A 129 13.13 -17.85 -13.75
CA GLY A 129 13.27 -17.27 -12.42
C GLY A 129 11.91 -16.99 -11.77
N LEU A 130 10.98 -16.35 -12.48
CA LEU A 130 9.63 -16.11 -11.95
C LEU A 130 8.89 -17.42 -11.65
N LYS A 131 9.07 -18.43 -12.51
CA LYS A 131 8.49 -19.76 -12.29
C LYS A 131 9.08 -20.45 -11.05
N SER A 132 10.39 -20.32 -10.80
CA SER A 132 11.02 -20.90 -9.61
C SER A 132 10.56 -20.23 -8.31
N TYR A 133 10.18 -18.95 -8.36
CA TYR A 133 9.49 -18.27 -7.26
C TYR A 133 7.97 -18.55 -7.18
N GLY A 134 7.46 -19.52 -7.95
CA GLY A 134 6.07 -19.99 -7.86
C GLY A 134 5.05 -19.20 -8.68
N ALA A 135 5.48 -18.27 -9.55
CA ALA A 135 4.56 -17.56 -10.42
C ALA A 135 3.97 -18.48 -11.51
N LYS A 136 2.73 -18.17 -11.95
CA LYS A 136 2.20 -18.68 -13.23
C LYS A 136 2.74 -17.79 -14.33
N VAL A 137 3.54 -18.37 -15.22
CA VAL A 137 4.28 -17.63 -16.25
C VAL A 137 3.92 -18.19 -17.62
N GLY A 138 3.71 -17.30 -18.59
CA GLY A 138 3.67 -17.61 -20.02
C GLY A 138 4.75 -16.80 -20.73
N LEU A 139 5.26 -17.34 -21.84
CA LEU A 139 6.21 -16.66 -22.71
C LEU A 139 5.58 -16.53 -24.10
N LEU A 140 5.60 -15.32 -24.65
CA LEU A 140 5.06 -14.99 -25.96
C LEU A 140 6.18 -14.32 -26.76
N ASP A 141 6.47 -14.83 -27.95
CA ASP A 141 7.31 -14.13 -28.91
C ASP A 141 6.43 -13.19 -29.73
N ALA A 142 6.82 -11.92 -29.80
CA ALA A 142 6.05 -10.88 -30.47
C ALA A 142 6.99 -10.05 -31.33
N ASP A 143 6.92 -10.27 -32.64
CA ASP A 143 7.62 -9.47 -33.63
C ASP A 143 6.79 -8.23 -33.95
N VAL A 144 7.10 -7.13 -33.29
CA VAL A 144 6.42 -5.83 -33.48
C VAL A 144 6.83 -5.16 -34.81
N TYR A 145 7.90 -5.63 -35.45
CA TYR A 145 8.39 -5.12 -36.72
C TYR A 145 8.19 -6.10 -37.87
N GLY A 146 7.19 -5.82 -38.71
CA GLY A 146 7.14 -6.23 -40.11
C GLY A 146 5.74 -6.09 -40.75
N PRO A 147 5.63 -5.72 -42.04
CA PRO A 147 6.35 -4.68 -42.79
C PRO A 147 5.88 -3.24 -42.46
#